data_AF-A0A9E3NPL8-F1
#
_entry.id   AF-A0A9E3NPL8-F1
#
_cell.length_a   1.000
_cell.length_b   1.000
_cell.length_c   1.000
_cell.angle_alpha   90.00
_cell.angle_beta   90.00
_cell.angle_gamma   90.00
#
_symmetry.space_group_name_H-M   'P 1'
#
loop_
_entity.id
_entity.type
_entity.pdbx_description
1 polymer ?
#
loop_
_entity_poly.entity_id
_entity_poly.type
_entity_poly.pdbx_seq_one_letter_code
_entity_poly.pdbx_strand_id
1 'polypeptide(L)'
;MRNPSPQSEPRADSVVRELRPGLRAPSDADLVGELRGGRHDAAGSLFDRHGPKVERLLFSLLGPEPEAEDLLHEVFLRAIEGIHDLDEPAKLRSWLTGIAVFTAREWIRGRVRRRWLSFVAELPEPPPGPARVATEEVTEATRCTFDVLRGMTADDRVIFSLRFIEGMEMSEIAVACDVSLSTAKRRLKDAEKHFVARARRYPALRPWIEQGGRWENHA
;
A
#
# COMPACT_ATOMS: atom_id res chain seq x y z
N MET A 1 70.00 21.36 21.26
CA MET A 1 68.83 21.88 20.54
C MET A 1 68.00 20.70 20.06
N ARG A 2 66.70 20.66 20.42
CA ARG A 2 65.53 20.02 19.72
C ARG A 2 65.65 18.52 19.38
N ASN A 3 64.69 17.62 19.58
CA ASN A 3 63.30 17.60 20.05
C ASN A 3 62.97 16.09 20.31
N PRO A 4 61.95 15.72 21.11
CA PRO A 4 61.68 14.32 21.43
C PRO A 4 60.91 13.60 20.31
N SER A 5 60.97 12.27 20.34
CA SER A 5 60.29 11.31 19.45
C SER A 5 58.78 11.55 19.34
N PRO A 6 58.16 11.41 18.16
CA PRO A 6 56.73 11.18 18.08
C PRO A 6 56.45 9.69 18.21
N GLN A 7 55.87 9.28 19.35
CA GLN A 7 55.10 8.04 19.43
C GLN A 7 53.92 8.19 18.47
N SER A 8 53.91 7.38 17.40
CA SER A 8 52.79 7.29 16.49
C SER A 8 51.67 6.48 17.16
N GLU A 9 50.75 7.18 17.83
CA GLU A 9 49.44 6.64 18.19
C GLU A 9 48.74 6.09 16.94
N PRO A 10 48.11 4.90 17.01
CA PRO A 10 47.26 4.46 15.91
C PRO A 10 46.05 5.38 15.87
N ARG A 11 45.90 6.10 14.75
CA ARG A 11 44.73 6.96 14.47
C ARG A 11 43.46 6.14 14.61
N ALA A 12 42.51 6.66 15.38
CA ALA A 12 41.20 6.09 15.68
C ALA A 12 40.27 5.89 14.47
N ASP A 13 40.74 6.08 13.24
CA ASP A 13 39.98 5.89 11.99
C ASP A 13 40.01 4.44 11.47
N SER A 14 40.75 3.52 12.11
CA SER A 14 40.83 2.12 11.68
C SER A 14 39.95 1.15 12.47
N VAL A 15 39.19 1.61 13.47
CA VAL A 15 38.43 0.71 14.37
C VAL A 15 37.00 0.45 13.90
N VAL A 16 36.48 1.19 12.91
CA VAL A 16 35.08 1.00 12.45
C VAL A 16 34.94 -0.10 11.38
N ARG A 17 36.05 -0.72 10.93
CA ARG A 17 36.00 -1.68 9.80
C ARG A 17 36.20 -3.15 10.16
N GLU A 18 36.46 -3.45 11.42
CA GLU A 18 36.58 -4.82 11.91
C GLU A 18 35.54 -5.07 13.00
N LEU A 19 34.32 -5.48 12.63
CA LEU A 19 33.44 -6.31 13.46
C LEU A 19 32.21 -6.80 12.64
N ARG A 20 32.36 -8.03 12.13
CA ARG A 20 31.37 -9.03 11.67
C ARG A 20 31.45 -9.42 10.18
N PRO A 21 32.12 -10.54 9.87
CA PRO A 21 31.91 -11.24 8.61
C PRO A 21 30.50 -11.84 8.61
N GLY A 22 29.61 -11.40 7.69
CA GLY A 22 28.39 -12.15 7.36
C GLY A 22 27.02 -11.47 7.52
N LEU A 23 26.90 -10.13 7.61
CA LEU A 23 25.56 -9.50 7.63
C LEU A 23 24.86 -9.63 6.26
N ARG A 24 24.09 -10.70 6.07
CA ARG A 24 22.94 -10.63 5.18
C ARG A 24 22.00 -9.55 5.74
N ALA A 25 21.44 -8.72 4.86
CA ALA A 25 20.33 -7.85 5.25
C ALA A 25 19.25 -8.72 5.94
N PRO A 26 18.74 -8.32 7.11
CA PRO A 26 17.79 -9.14 7.87
C PRO A 26 16.61 -9.50 6.98
N SER A 27 16.24 -10.77 7.00
CA SER A 27 15.09 -11.27 6.25
C SER A 27 13.78 -10.80 6.90
N ASP A 28 12.65 -10.98 6.20
CA ASP A 28 11.34 -10.69 6.80
C ASP A 28 11.08 -11.60 8.02
N ALA A 29 11.60 -12.83 8.01
CA ALA A 29 11.49 -13.74 9.14
C ALA A 29 12.32 -13.28 10.34
N ASP A 30 13.54 -12.77 10.10
CA ASP A 30 14.38 -12.21 11.16
C ASP A 30 13.67 -11.04 11.82
N LEU A 31 13.20 -10.08 11.01
CA LEU A 31 12.49 -8.88 11.45
C LEU A 31 11.24 -9.21 12.31
N VAL A 32 10.45 -10.21 11.92
CA VAL A 32 9.31 -10.70 12.73
C VAL A 32 9.81 -11.23 14.08
N GLY A 33 10.92 -11.95 14.11
CA GLY A 33 11.56 -12.40 15.34
C GLY A 33 12.00 -11.24 16.24
N GLU A 34 12.55 -10.16 15.67
CA GLU A 34 12.95 -8.95 16.40
C GLU A 34 11.74 -8.24 17.01
N LEU A 35 10.66 -8.09 16.25
CA LEU A 35 9.40 -7.49 16.69
C LEU A 35 8.78 -8.28 17.85
N ARG A 36 8.69 -9.61 17.72
CA ARG A 36 8.19 -10.49 18.79
C ARG A 36 9.07 -10.48 20.04
N GLY A 37 10.38 -10.27 19.86
CA GLY A 37 11.34 -10.13 20.95
C GLY A 37 11.33 -8.75 21.61
N GLY A 38 10.50 -7.81 21.14
CA GLY A 38 10.40 -6.47 21.71
C GLY A 38 11.63 -5.59 21.48
N ARG A 39 12.39 -5.83 20.40
CA ARG A 39 13.53 -4.96 20.08
C ARG A 39 13.06 -3.56 19.72
N HIS A 40 13.65 -2.56 20.39
CA HIS A 40 13.24 -1.16 20.32
C HIS A 40 13.33 -0.56 18.90
N ASP A 41 14.23 -1.06 18.06
CA ASP A 41 14.46 -0.60 16.68
C ASP A 41 13.68 -1.39 15.61
N ALA A 42 13.03 -2.49 15.99
CA ALA A 42 12.37 -3.39 15.04
C ALA A 42 11.14 -2.74 14.38
N ALA A 43 10.39 -1.92 15.10
CA ALA A 43 9.24 -1.18 14.56
C ALA A 43 9.67 -0.16 13.49
N GLY A 44 10.76 0.58 13.74
CA GLY A 44 11.34 1.48 12.75
C GLY A 44 11.82 0.73 11.51
N SER A 45 12.52 -0.39 11.72
CA SER A 45 12.99 -1.25 10.62
C SER A 45 11.85 -1.84 9.77
N LEU A 46 10.71 -2.15 10.39
CA LEU A 46 9.50 -2.58 9.70
C LEU A 46 8.94 -1.46 8.81
N PHE A 47 8.84 -0.24 9.34
CA PHE A 47 8.35 0.92 8.60
C PHE A 47 9.30 1.30 7.46
N ASP A 48 10.60 1.43 7.70
CA ASP A 48 11.58 1.80 6.69
C ASP A 48 11.59 0.82 5.50
N ARG A 49 11.41 -0.47 5.80
CA ARG A 49 11.46 -1.53 4.78
C ARG A 49 10.17 -1.66 3.98
N HIS A 50 9.01 -1.56 4.63
CA HIS A 50 7.72 -1.88 4.00
C HIS A 50 6.82 -0.66 3.78
N GLY A 51 7.10 0.47 4.44
CA GLY A 51 6.34 1.72 4.38
C GLY A 51 6.06 2.18 2.95
N PRO A 52 7.08 2.33 2.09
CA PRO A 52 6.87 2.75 0.70
C PRO A 52 5.97 1.83 -0.13
N LYS A 53 5.90 0.53 0.22
CA LYS A 53 5.00 -0.42 -0.46
C LYS A 53 3.58 -0.29 0.08
N VAL A 54 3.41 -0.18 1.39
CA VAL A 54 2.10 -0.02 2.02
C VAL A 54 1.47 1.33 1.64
N GLU A 55 2.25 2.40 1.62
CA GLU A 55 1.81 3.73 1.19
C GLU A 55 1.30 3.71 -0.26
N ARG A 56 2.04 3.09 -1.17
CA ARG A 56 1.61 2.93 -2.58
C ARG A 56 0.31 2.14 -2.69
N LEU A 57 0.19 1.05 -1.92
CA LEU A 57 -1.03 0.24 -1.89
C LEU A 57 -2.22 1.04 -1.34
N LEU A 58 -2.03 1.81 -0.27
CA LEU A 58 -3.08 2.69 0.24
C LEU A 58 -3.46 3.76 -0.80
N PHE A 59 -2.49 4.34 -1.50
CA PHE A 59 -2.77 5.29 -2.58
C PHE A 59 -3.53 4.66 -3.74
N SER A 60 -3.22 3.44 -4.17
CA SER A 60 -3.99 2.78 -5.23
C SER A 60 -5.41 2.45 -4.81
N LEU A 61 -5.61 2.10 -3.53
CA LEU A 61 -6.93 1.83 -2.98
C LEU A 61 -7.74 3.11 -2.76
N LEU A 62 -7.12 4.18 -2.26
CA LEU A 62 -7.79 5.37 -1.72
C LEU A 62 -7.72 6.60 -2.64
N GLY A 63 -6.73 6.67 -3.52
CA GLY A 63 -6.39 7.88 -4.26
C GLY A 63 -5.80 8.96 -3.35
N PRO A 64 -5.74 10.21 -3.80
CA PRO A 64 -5.32 11.33 -2.96
C PRO A 64 -6.38 11.58 -1.88
N GLU A 65 -6.07 11.19 -0.65
CA GLU A 65 -6.92 11.41 0.53
C GLU A 65 -6.07 12.01 1.66
N PRO A 66 -6.55 13.04 2.37
CA PRO A 66 -5.81 13.66 3.47
C PRO A 66 -5.44 12.67 4.59
N GLU A 67 -6.29 11.68 4.84
CA GLU A 67 -6.09 10.67 5.88
C GLU A 67 -5.13 9.53 5.47
N ALA A 68 -4.50 9.58 4.29
CA ALA A 68 -3.65 8.50 3.80
C ALA A 68 -2.45 8.22 4.72
N GLU A 69 -1.82 9.27 5.27
CA GLU A 69 -0.70 9.14 6.21
C GLU A 69 -1.13 8.52 7.54
N ASP A 70 -2.28 8.94 8.08
CA ASP A 70 -2.84 8.36 9.30
C ASP A 70 -3.17 6.87 9.11
N LEU A 71 -3.73 6.51 7.94
CA LEU A 71 -4.04 5.12 7.62
C LEU A 71 -2.76 4.28 7.42
N LEU A 72 -1.69 4.87 6.90
CA LEU A 72 -0.39 4.22 6.83
C LEU A 72 0.10 3.86 8.24
N HIS A 73 0.08 4.84 9.15
CA HIS A 73 0.46 4.60 10.54
C HIS A 73 -0.43 3.56 11.24
N GLU A 74 -1.74 3.62 11.03
CA GLU A 74 -2.70 2.63 11.56
C GLU A 74 -2.38 1.21 11.08
N VAL A 75 -1.96 1.04 9.82
CA VAL A 75 -1.53 -0.29 9.31
C VAL A 75 -0.32 -0.82 10.09
N PHE A 76 0.68 0.03 10.35
CA PHE A 76 1.86 -0.39 11.09
C PHE A 76 1.58 -0.61 12.58
N LEU A 77 0.70 0.19 13.20
CA LEU A 77 0.24 -0.05 14.57
C LEU A 77 -0.43 -1.43 14.70
N ARG A 78 -1.40 -1.73 13.83
CA ARG A 78 -2.06 -3.05 13.78
C ARG A 78 -1.07 -4.18 13.51
N ALA A 79 -0.07 -3.95 12.64
CA ALA A 79 0.96 -4.95 12.35
C ALA A 79 1.88 -5.22 13.55
N ILE A 80 2.20 -4.21 14.36
CA ILE A 80 3.02 -4.38 15.56
C ILE A 80 2.20 -5.10 16.64
N GLU A 81 0.96 -4.68 16.88
CA GLU A 81 0.06 -5.29 17.86
C GLU A 81 -0.27 -6.76 17.52
N GLY A 82 -0.48 -7.05 16.24
CA GLY A 82 -0.84 -8.38 15.74
C GLY A 82 0.34 -9.26 15.35
N ILE A 83 1.60 -8.85 15.56
CA ILE A 83 2.76 -9.59 15.01
C ILE A 83 2.89 -11.03 15.54
N HIS A 84 2.30 -11.30 16.70
CA HIS A 84 2.25 -12.64 17.29
C HIS A 84 1.26 -13.57 16.56
N ASP A 85 0.30 -13.03 15.82
CA ASP A 85 -0.69 -13.79 15.04
C ASP A 85 -0.18 -14.21 13.65
N LEU A 86 1.00 -13.73 13.23
CA LEU A 86 1.61 -14.12 11.96
C LEU A 86 2.24 -15.52 12.02
N ASP A 87 1.49 -16.57 11.71
CA ASP A 87 1.99 -17.96 11.81
C ASP A 87 3.28 -18.23 11.03
N GLU A 88 3.39 -17.66 9.83
CA GLU A 88 4.53 -17.85 8.92
C GLU A 88 5.32 -16.53 8.76
N PRO A 89 6.45 -16.33 9.48
CA PRO A 89 7.23 -15.10 9.42
C PRO A 89 7.69 -14.68 8.01
N ALA A 90 7.91 -15.66 7.13
CA ALA A 90 8.27 -15.42 5.73
C ALA A 90 7.15 -14.74 4.91
N LYS A 91 5.90 -14.79 5.38
CA LYS A 91 4.72 -14.20 4.72
C LYS A 91 4.41 -12.77 5.18
N LEU A 92 5.30 -12.12 5.93
CA LEU A 92 5.13 -10.74 6.44
C LEU A 92 4.56 -9.78 5.39
N ARG A 93 5.07 -9.81 4.15
CA ARG A 93 4.60 -8.92 3.07
C ARG A 93 3.13 -9.15 2.72
N SER A 94 2.71 -10.40 2.57
CA SER A 94 1.32 -10.74 2.24
C SER A 94 0.39 -10.42 3.41
N TRP A 95 0.87 -10.65 4.63
CA TRP A 95 0.13 -10.32 5.84
C TRP A 95 -0.08 -8.81 6.01
N LEU A 96 0.98 -8.00 5.84
CA LEU A 96 0.88 -6.53 5.79
C LEU A 96 -0.06 -6.04 4.70
N THR A 97 -0.05 -6.69 3.53
CA THR A 97 -0.98 -6.38 2.43
C THR A 97 -2.43 -6.62 2.87
N GLY A 98 -2.70 -7.72 3.58
CA GLY A 98 -4.02 -8.01 4.16
C GLY A 98 -4.47 -6.95 5.17
N ILE A 99 -3.58 -6.53 6.08
CA ILE A 99 -3.86 -5.46 7.05
C ILE A 99 -4.18 -4.15 6.32
N ALA A 100 -3.38 -3.76 5.33
CA ALA A 100 -3.63 -2.55 4.53
C ALA A 100 -4.97 -2.59 3.80
N VAL A 101 -5.30 -3.74 3.18
CA VAL A 101 -6.59 -3.94 2.52
C VAL A 101 -7.75 -3.86 3.51
N PHE A 102 -7.62 -4.48 4.68
CA PHE A 102 -8.62 -4.41 5.74
C PHE A 102 -8.83 -2.97 6.23
N THR A 103 -7.75 -2.27 6.58
CA THR A 103 -7.78 -0.87 7.05
C THR A 103 -8.41 0.06 6.01
N ALA A 104 -8.00 -0.04 4.74
CA ALA A 104 -8.60 0.76 3.66
C ALA A 104 -10.09 0.46 3.48
N ARG A 105 -10.48 -0.82 3.51
CA ARG A 105 -11.88 -1.25 3.37
C ARG A 105 -12.76 -0.74 4.50
N GLU A 106 -12.28 -0.79 5.75
CA GLU A 106 -12.96 -0.23 6.91
C GLU A 106 -13.15 1.29 6.78
N TRP A 107 -12.09 2.00 6.39
CA TRP A 107 -12.14 3.45 6.19
C TRP A 107 -13.14 3.84 5.10
N ILE A 108 -13.14 3.16 3.95
CA ILE A 108 -14.10 3.42 2.86
C ILE A 108 -15.53 3.24 3.35
N ARG A 109 -15.83 2.16 4.10
CA ARG A 109 -17.16 1.92 4.67
C ARG A 109 -17.54 2.99 5.69
N GLY A 110 -16.61 3.38 6.54
CA GLY A 110 -16.80 4.45 7.53
C GLY A 110 -17.11 5.79 6.88
N ARG A 111 -16.37 6.16 5.83
CA ARG A 111 -16.61 7.40 5.07
C ARG A 111 -17.98 7.43 4.41
N VAL A 112 -18.42 6.32 3.80
CA VAL A 112 -19.76 6.22 3.23
C VAL A 112 -20.81 6.47 4.33
N ARG A 113 -20.71 5.81 5.48
CA ARG A 113 -21.63 6.03 6.62
C ARG A 113 -21.63 7.48 7.10
N ARG A 114 -20.45 8.10 7.26
CA ARG A 114 -20.34 9.51 7.66
C ARG A 114 -20.99 10.45 6.65
N ARG A 115 -20.81 10.20 5.34
CA ARG A 115 -21.46 10.98 4.27
C ARG A 115 -22.98 10.85 4.30
N TRP A 116 -23.52 9.66 4.54
CA TRP A 116 -24.96 9.44 4.70
C TRP A 116 -25.53 10.18 5.93
N LEU A 117 -24.75 10.29 7.02
CA LEU A 117 -25.14 10.99 8.23
C LEU A 117 -24.92 12.51 8.15
N SER A 118 -24.00 12.97 7.29
CA SER A 118 -23.56 14.36 7.17
C SER A 118 -24.07 15.03 5.89
N PHE A 119 -25.37 14.93 5.60
CA PHE A 119 -26.03 15.48 4.39
C PHE A 119 -25.85 17.01 4.15
N VAL A 120 -24.94 17.71 4.85
CA VAL A 120 -24.74 19.16 4.83
C VAL A 120 -23.28 19.62 4.67
N ALA A 121 -22.26 18.75 4.70
CA ALA A 121 -20.87 19.22 4.58
C ALA A 121 -20.31 19.05 3.14
N GLU A 122 -19.95 20.16 2.50
CA GLU A 122 -19.05 20.17 1.35
C GLU A 122 -17.73 19.52 1.75
N LEU A 123 -17.36 18.46 1.05
CA LEU A 123 -16.07 17.80 1.26
C LEU A 123 -14.98 18.62 0.55
N PRO A 124 -13.81 18.79 1.18
CA PRO A 124 -12.66 19.39 0.51
C PRO A 124 -12.32 18.62 -0.77
N GLU A 125 -11.94 19.36 -1.82
CA GLU A 125 -11.35 18.72 -2.99
C GLU A 125 -10.05 18.00 -2.60
N PRO A 126 -9.82 16.80 -3.13
CA PRO A 126 -8.60 16.07 -2.84
C PRO A 126 -7.38 16.84 -3.35
N PRO A 127 -6.25 16.80 -2.64
CA PRO A 127 -5.03 17.46 -3.08
C PRO A 127 -4.52 16.86 -4.40
N PRO A 128 -3.80 17.65 -5.23
CA PRO A 128 -3.18 17.12 -6.44
C PRO A 128 -2.19 16.01 -6.08
N GLY A 129 -2.30 14.87 -6.77
CA GLY A 129 -1.41 13.73 -6.58
C GLY A 129 0.03 14.00 -7.04
N PRO A 130 0.98 13.10 -6.74
CA PRO A 130 2.38 13.28 -7.11
C PRO A 130 2.56 13.40 -8.63
N ALA A 131 3.20 14.48 -9.07
CA ALA A 131 3.45 14.78 -10.48
C ALA A 131 4.50 13.82 -11.05
N ARG A 132 4.04 12.80 -11.80
CA ARG A 132 4.87 12.15 -12.82
C ARG A 132 4.79 12.97 -14.11
N VAL A 133 5.81 12.89 -14.96
CA VAL A 133 5.78 13.45 -16.32
C VAL A 133 4.76 12.65 -17.14
N ALA A 134 3.49 12.96 -16.93
CA ALA A 134 2.33 12.42 -17.63
C ALA A 134 1.75 13.53 -18.49
N THR A 135 1.19 13.19 -19.65
CA THR A 135 0.43 14.15 -20.44
C THR A 135 -0.77 14.64 -19.63
N GLU A 136 -1.29 15.83 -19.96
CA GLU A 136 -2.51 16.35 -19.34
C GLU A 136 -3.68 15.36 -19.46
N GLU A 137 -3.78 14.67 -20.60
CA GLU A 137 -4.76 13.61 -20.85
C GLU A 137 -4.65 12.45 -19.85
N VAL A 138 -3.43 11.93 -19.59
CA VAL A 138 -3.21 10.83 -18.64
C VAL A 138 -3.46 11.28 -17.20
N THR A 139 -3.13 12.53 -16.88
CA THR A 139 -3.41 13.11 -15.56
C THR A 139 -4.92 13.19 -15.32
N GLU A 140 -5.68 13.70 -16.30
CA GLU A 140 -7.13 13.80 -16.22
C GLU A 140 -7.82 12.42 -16.20
N ALA A 141 -7.30 11.45 -16.97
CA ALA A 141 -7.72 10.06 -16.91
C ALA A 141 -7.56 9.46 -15.52
N THR A 142 -6.42 9.73 -14.89
CA THR A 142 -6.08 9.23 -13.56
C THR A 142 -7.04 9.82 -12.54
N ARG A 143 -7.27 11.14 -12.59
CA ARG A 143 -8.23 11.83 -11.74
C ARG A 143 -9.64 11.26 -11.88
N CYS A 144 -10.13 11.11 -13.12
CA CYS A 144 -11.43 10.51 -13.42
C CYS A 144 -11.53 9.05 -12.93
N THR A 145 -10.45 8.28 -13.02
CA THR A 145 -10.41 6.90 -12.54
C THR A 145 -10.65 6.85 -11.02
N PHE A 146 -9.94 7.69 -10.25
CA PHE A 146 -10.17 7.77 -8.81
C PHE A 146 -11.56 8.33 -8.44
N ASP A 147 -12.12 9.23 -9.24
CA ASP A 147 -13.52 9.68 -9.09
C ASP A 147 -14.52 8.53 -9.26
N VAL A 148 -14.31 7.66 -10.27
CA VAL A 148 -15.13 6.45 -10.45
C VAL A 148 -15.01 5.52 -9.26
N LEU A 149 -13.77 5.23 -8.82
CA LEU A 149 -13.49 4.34 -7.70
C LEU A 149 -14.12 4.85 -6.39
N ARG A 150 -14.07 6.16 -6.13
CA ARG A 150 -14.75 6.78 -4.97
C ARG A 150 -16.26 6.52 -4.94
N GLY A 151 -16.89 6.35 -6.10
CA GLY A 151 -18.32 6.06 -6.21
C GLY A 151 -18.68 4.58 -6.08
N MET A 152 -17.71 3.66 -6.04
CA MET A 152 -17.93 2.21 -5.95
C MET A 152 -18.14 1.75 -4.51
N THR A 153 -18.67 0.53 -4.33
CA THR A 153 -18.71 -0.09 -3.00
C THR A 153 -17.28 -0.36 -2.53
N ALA A 154 -17.06 -0.45 -1.21
CA ALA A 154 -15.73 -0.73 -0.67
C ALA A 154 -15.12 -2.02 -1.24
N ASP A 155 -15.94 -3.07 -1.37
CA ASP A 155 -15.48 -4.38 -1.84
C ASP A 155 -15.12 -4.34 -3.33
N ASP A 156 -15.94 -3.69 -4.17
CA ASP A 156 -15.66 -3.55 -5.60
C ASP A 156 -14.41 -2.70 -5.84
N ARG A 157 -14.31 -1.58 -5.11
CA ARG A 157 -13.19 -0.65 -5.21
C ARG A 157 -11.86 -1.33 -4.87
N VAL A 158 -11.83 -2.05 -3.75
CA VAL A 158 -10.62 -2.78 -3.30
C VAL A 158 -10.23 -3.80 -4.36
N ILE A 159 -11.13 -4.70 -4.74
CA ILE A 159 -10.75 -5.81 -5.62
C ILE A 159 -10.33 -5.34 -7.02
N PHE A 160 -10.99 -4.30 -7.54
CA PHE A 160 -10.63 -3.69 -8.82
C PHE A 160 -9.24 -3.06 -8.76
N SER A 161 -8.95 -2.30 -7.70
CA SER A 161 -7.67 -1.60 -7.55
C SER A 161 -6.51 -2.57 -7.39
N LEU A 162 -6.69 -3.64 -6.59
CA LEU A 162 -5.67 -4.69 -6.46
C LEU A 162 -5.39 -5.36 -7.81
N ARG A 163 -6.42 -5.60 -8.63
CA ARG A 163 -6.24 -6.28 -9.91
C ARG A 163 -5.60 -5.41 -10.98
N PHE A 164 -6.06 -4.17 -11.11
CA PHE A 164 -5.78 -3.36 -12.30
C PHE A 164 -4.84 -2.19 -12.04
N ILE A 165 -4.67 -1.78 -10.78
CA ILE A 165 -3.70 -0.74 -10.40
C ILE A 165 -2.44 -1.39 -9.82
N GLU A 166 -2.60 -2.33 -8.88
CA GLU A 166 -1.46 -3.06 -8.30
C GLU A 166 -1.00 -4.25 -9.15
N GLY A 167 -1.84 -4.75 -10.06
CA GLY A 167 -1.50 -5.87 -10.94
C GLY A 167 -1.39 -7.21 -10.23
N MET A 168 -2.02 -7.38 -9.07
CA MET A 168 -1.95 -8.62 -8.28
C MET A 168 -2.69 -9.77 -8.96
N GLU A 169 -2.19 -10.98 -8.74
CA GLU A 169 -2.82 -12.22 -9.20
C GLU A 169 -4.07 -12.55 -8.39
N MET A 170 -5.01 -13.30 -8.99
CA MET A 170 -6.28 -13.62 -8.32
C MET A 170 -6.12 -14.42 -7.03
N SER A 171 -5.10 -15.28 -6.95
CA SER A 171 -4.75 -16.00 -5.73
C SER A 171 -4.28 -15.06 -4.62
N GLU A 172 -3.45 -14.07 -4.94
CA GLU A 172 -2.95 -13.08 -3.98
C GLU A 172 -4.08 -12.17 -3.50
N ILE A 173 -4.97 -11.77 -4.40
CA ILE A 173 -6.15 -10.96 -4.06
C ILE A 173 -7.10 -11.71 -3.14
N ALA A 174 -7.30 -13.01 -3.36
CA ALA A 174 -8.11 -13.86 -2.51
C ALA A 174 -7.56 -13.89 -1.07
N VAL A 175 -6.25 -14.06 -0.92
CA VAL A 175 -5.55 -14.00 0.37
C VAL A 175 -5.68 -12.62 1.01
N ALA A 176 -5.36 -11.55 0.28
CA ALA A 176 -5.39 -10.19 0.81
C ALA A 176 -6.80 -9.72 1.23
N CYS A 177 -7.84 -10.19 0.54
CA CYS A 177 -9.23 -9.88 0.85
C CYS A 177 -9.89 -10.84 1.86
N ASP A 178 -9.16 -11.88 2.29
CA ASP A 178 -9.66 -12.99 3.11
C ASP A 178 -10.96 -13.62 2.56
N VAL A 179 -10.90 -14.11 1.31
CA VAL A 179 -12.01 -14.80 0.65
C VAL A 179 -11.53 -15.96 -0.22
N SER A 180 -12.46 -16.85 -0.61
CA SER A 180 -12.13 -17.88 -1.58
C SER A 180 -11.77 -17.29 -2.95
N LEU A 181 -10.90 -17.99 -3.71
CA LEU A 181 -10.57 -17.62 -5.09
C LEU A 181 -11.82 -17.47 -5.97
N SER A 182 -12.81 -18.35 -5.80
CA SER A 182 -14.09 -18.27 -6.51
C SER A 182 -14.87 -16.99 -6.18
N THR A 183 -14.87 -16.57 -4.91
CA THR A 183 -15.50 -15.33 -4.48
C THR A 183 -14.77 -14.11 -5.03
N ALA A 184 -13.43 -14.14 -5.03
CA ALA A 184 -12.62 -13.08 -5.61
C ALA A 184 -12.92 -12.89 -7.11
N LYS A 185 -12.90 -13.96 -7.91
CA LYS A 185 -13.23 -13.91 -9.34
C LYS A 185 -14.63 -13.35 -9.60
N ARG A 186 -15.63 -13.78 -8.81
CA ARG A 186 -17.01 -13.27 -8.93
C ARG A 186 -17.06 -11.77 -8.61
N ARG A 187 -16.48 -11.34 -7.49
CA ARG A 187 -16.46 -9.93 -7.08
C ARG A 187 -15.73 -9.05 -8.09
N LEU A 188 -14.63 -9.52 -8.68
CA LEU A 188 -13.91 -8.77 -9.70
C LEU A 188 -14.80 -8.52 -10.92
N LYS A 189 -15.51 -9.54 -11.40
CA LYS A 189 -16.47 -9.40 -12.51
C LYS A 189 -17.58 -8.40 -12.21
N ASP A 190 -18.07 -8.38 -10.98
CA ASP A 190 -19.08 -7.42 -10.54
C ASP A 190 -18.49 -6.00 -10.46
N ALA A 191 -17.26 -5.87 -9.94
CA ALA A 191 -16.53 -4.61 -9.85
C ALA A 191 -16.22 -4.00 -11.22
N GLU A 192 -15.82 -4.80 -12.22
CA GLU A 192 -15.60 -4.36 -13.60
C GLU A 192 -16.87 -3.76 -14.21
N LYS A 193 -18.01 -4.44 -14.08
CA LYS A 193 -19.30 -3.93 -14.56
C LYS A 193 -19.65 -2.60 -13.88
N HIS A 194 -19.45 -2.51 -12.57
CA HIS A 194 -19.70 -1.30 -11.79
C HIS A 194 -18.77 -0.15 -12.17
N PHE A 195 -17.50 -0.44 -12.47
CA PHE A 195 -16.53 0.54 -12.94
C PHE A 195 -16.95 1.06 -14.32
N VAL A 196 -17.17 0.18 -15.30
CA VAL A 196 -17.54 0.55 -16.67
C VAL A 196 -18.84 1.37 -16.69
N ALA A 197 -19.85 0.97 -15.92
CA ALA A 197 -21.12 1.69 -15.86
C ALA A 197 -20.95 3.16 -15.36
N ARG A 198 -20.03 3.39 -14.43
CA ARG A 198 -19.71 4.74 -13.90
C ARG A 198 -18.76 5.50 -14.81
N ALA A 199 -17.73 4.83 -15.35
CA ALA A 199 -16.70 5.42 -16.19
C ALA A 199 -17.25 6.06 -17.46
N ARG A 200 -18.36 5.55 -18.00
CA ARG A 200 -19.07 6.13 -19.15
C ARG A 200 -19.51 7.59 -18.96
N ARG A 201 -19.57 8.09 -17.72
CA ARG A 201 -19.91 9.48 -17.41
C ARG A 201 -18.74 10.44 -17.59
N TYR A 202 -17.51 9.93 -17.74
CA TYR A 202 -16.29 10.71 -17.84
C TYR A 202 -15.78 10.63 -19.29
N PRO A 203 -15.88 11.70 -20.09
CA PRO A 203 -15.39 11.71 -21.47
C PRO A 203 -13.92 11.33 -21.58
N ALA A 204 -13.11 11.78 -20.62
CA ALA A 204 -11.71 11.40 -20.51
C ALA A 204 -11.56 9.88 -20.55
N LEU A 205 -12.41 9.10 -19.87
CA LEU A 205 -12.25 7.66 -19.77
C LEU A 205 -12.63 6.84 -21.02
N ARG A 206 -13.31 7.46 -22.00
CA ARG A 206 -13.87 6.75 -23.17
C ARG A 206 -12.81 5.97 -23.98
N PRO A 207 -11.64 6.55 -24.33
CA PRO A 207 -10.62 5.83 -25.09
C PRO A 207 -10.15 4.55 -24.40
N TRP A 208 -10.09 4.54 -23.07
CA TRP A 208 -9.61 3.37 -22.31
C TRP A 208 -10.67 2.30 -22.09
N ILE A 209 -11.96 2.66 -21.99
CA ILE A 209 -13.06 1.68 -21.86
C ILE A 209 -13.52 1.11 -23.22
N GLU A 210 -13.46 1.91 -24.30
CA GLU A 210 -13.93 1.50 -25.64
C GLU A 210 -12.91 0.62 -26.37
N GLN A 211 -11.61 0.73 -26.05
CA GLN A 211 -10.56 -0.18 -26.55
C GLN A 211 -10.63 -1.61 -25.96
N GLY A 212 -11.57 -1.87 -25.04
CA GLY A 212 -12.32 -3.13 -24.93
C GLY A 212 -11.62 -4.46 -24.62
N GLY A 213 -10.29 -4.57 -24.61
CA GLY A 213 -9.62 -5.89 -24.56
C GLY A 213 -8.68 -6.15 -23.37
N ARG A 214 -8.43 -5.17 -22.49
CA ARG A 214 -7.42 -5.34 -21.41
C ARG A 214 -7.90 -6.15 -20.22
N TRP A 215 -9.20 -6.21 -19.96
CA TRP A 215 -9.76 -6.91 -18.80
C TRP A 215 -9.85 -8.44 -19.02
N GLU A 216 -9.89 -8.89 -20.29
CA GLU A 216 -10.11 -10.30 -20.65
C GLU A 216 -8.85 -11.19 -20.48
N ASN A 217 -7.65 -10.61 -20.41
CA ASN A 217 -6.38 -11.35 -20.39
C ASN A 217 -5.95 -11.85 -18.99
N HIS A 218 -6.86 -11.84 -18.03
CA HIS A 218 -6.53 -11.85 -16.61
C HIS A 218 -7.38 -12.81 -15.77
N ALA A 219 -8.11 -13.71 -16.44
CA ALA A 219 -9.03 -14.70 -15.87
C ALA A 219 -8.39 -16.05 -15.50
#